data_AF-A0A4U8WHL9-F1
#
_entry.id   AF-A0A4U8WHL9-F1
#
_cell.length_a   1.000
_cell.length_b   1.000
_cell.length_c   1.000
_cell.angle_alpha   90.00
_cell.angle_beta   90.00
_cell.angle_gamma   90.00
#
_symmetry.space_group_name_H-M   'P 1'
#
loop_
_entity.id
_entity.type
_entity.pdbx_description
1 polymer ?
#
loop_
_entity_poly.entity_id
_entity_poly.type
_entity_poly.pdbx_seq_one_letter_code
_entity_poly.pdbx_strand_id
1 'polypeptide(L)'
;MTEIKYMIENIDAVFTSEDLSVLLFYSKNINNNIASKIFFSLRKKTMFDLHNNLETLSDPSDDLPAYFNISYLQDAISFINSQLIPAMQSETLDIWQKYGGFSSLKSQINNNLSNDWSSELYIQSDYVPESFQYYINIANEIKTLFQKSLSLNTPLIVSYLD
;
A
#
# COMPACT_ATOMS: atom_id res chain seq x y z
N MET A 1 -13.47 7.36 6.13
CA MET A 1 -12.44 6.67 5.33
C MET A 1 -11.21 7.57 5.37
N THR A 2 -10.06 7.08 5.85
CA THR A 2 -8.87 7.93 6.01
C THR A 2 -8.18 8.09 4.66
N GLU A 3 -7.97 9.33 4.25
CA GLU A 3 -7.14 9.65 3.09
C GLU A 3 -5.68 9.80 3.52
N ILE A 4 -4.77 9.32 2.67
CA ILE A 4 -3.34 9.34 2.91
C ILE A 4 -2.69 10.05 1.75
N LYS A 5 -2.05 11.19 2.04
CA LYS A 5 -1.29 11.96 1.06
C LYS A 5 0.17 11.54 1.09
N TYR A 6 0.72 11.29 -0.09
CA TYR A 6 2.13 11.02 -0.33
C TYR A 6 2.72 12.17 -1.13
N MET A 7 3.81 12.75 -0.65
CA MET A 7 4.47 13.89 -1.32
C MET A 7 5.96 13.65 -1.50
N ILE A 8 6.48 14.04 -2.65
CA ILE A 8 7.90 14.14 -2.90
C ILE A 8 8.19 15.21 -3.96
N GLU A 9 8.90 16.26 -3.56
CA GLU A 9 9.07 17.49 -4.35
C GLU A 9 7.72 18.05 -4.85
N ASN A 10 7.49 18.01 -6.17
CA ASN A 10 6.31 18.51 -6.85
C ASN A 10 5.35 17.39 -7.29
N ILE A 11 5.59 16.15 -6.86
CA ILE A 11 4.70 15.01 -7.10
C ILE A 11 3.94 14.75 -5.81
N ASP A 12 2.62 14.65 -5.93
CA ASP A 12 1.77 14.11 -4.88
C ASP A 12 0.79 13.06 -5.41
N ALA A 13 0.33 12.21 -4.50
CA ALA A 13 -0.78 11.29 -4.72
C ALA A 13 -1.58 11.18 -3.43
N VAL A 14 -2.89 10.97 -3.57
CA VAL A 14 -3.80 10.75 -2.44
C VAL A 14 -4.50 9.43 -2.65
N PHE A 15 -4.39 8.54 -1.68
CA PHE A 15 -5.05 7.25 -1.68
C PHE A 15 -5.89 7.10 -0.43
N THR A 16 -6.98 6.36 -0.51
CA THR A 16 -7.70 5.96 0.69
C THR A 16 -7.03 4.75 1.33
N SER A 17 -7.10 4.64 2.66
CA SER A 17 -6.55 3.49 3.39
C SER A 17 -7.19 2.16 2.95
N GLU A 18 -8.45 2.19 2.52
CA GLU A 18 -9.20 1.01 2.08
C GLU A 18 -8.78 0.58 0.67
N ASP A 19 -8.52 1.53 -0.25
CA ASP A 19 -8.00 1.22 -1.58
C ASP A 19 -6.60 0.59 -1.51
N LEU A 20 -5.74 1.14 -0.66
CA LEU A 20 -4.43 0.55 -0.39
C LEU A 20 -4.57 -0.83 0.25
N SER A 21 -5.55 -1.04 1.13
CA SER A 21 -5.79 -2.35 1.75
C SER A 21 -6.16 -3.40 0.71
N VAL A 22 -7.01 -3.06 -0.26
CA VAL A 22 -7.36 -3.96 -1.37
C VAL A 22 -6.13 -4.27 -2.24
N LEU A 23 -5.39 -3.24 -2.67
CA LEU A 23 -4.21 -3.42 -3.50
C LEU A 23 -3.14 -4.27 -2.81
N LEU A 24 -2.87 -4.02 -1.53
CA LEU A 24 -1.88 -4.75 -0.74
C LEU A 24 -2.32 -6.17 -0.44
N PHE A 25 -3.61 -6.41 -0.21
CA PHE A 25 -4.16 -7.75 -0.06
C PHE A 25 -3.99 -8.57 -1.35
N TYR A 26 -4.31 -7.98 -2.50
CA TYR A 26 -4.08 -8.64 -3.79
C TYR A 26 -2.58 -8.91 -4.02
N SER A 27 -1.73 -7.92 -3.75
CA SER A 27 -0.27 -8.03 -3.86
C SER A 27 0.30 -9.15 -2.97
N LYS A 28 -0.20 -9.27 -1.73
CA LYS A 28 0.19 -10.29 -0.77
C LYS A 28 -0.05 -11.71 -1.29
N ASN A 29 -1.17 -11.92 -1.98
CA ASN A 29 -1.52 -13.23 -2.57
C ASN A 29 -0.59 -13.62 -3.73
N ILE A 30 0.11 -12.67 -4.35
CA ILE A 30 1.14 -12.93 -5.36
C ILE A 30 2.50 -13.13 -4.68
N ASN A 31 2.90 -12.19 -3.81
CA ASN A 31 4.18 -12.25 -3.12
C ASN A 31 4.11 -11.49 -1.78
N ASN A 32 3.83 -12.22 -0.69
CA ASN A 32 3.71 -11.65 0.65
C ASN A 32 4.96 -10.87 1.10
N ASN A 33 6.15 -11.37 0.78
CA ASN A 33 7.41 -10.75 1.21
C ASN A 33 7.65 -9.40 0.50
N ILE A 34 7.30 -9.26 -0.78
CA ILE A 34 7.46 -7.97 -1.46
C ILE A 34 6.29 -7.02 -1.13
N ALA A 35 5.08 -7.56 -0.91
CA ALA A 35 3.94 -6.77 -0.48
C ALA A 35 4.20 -6.06 0.87
N SER A 36 4.85 -6.73 1.83
CA SER A 36 5.24 -6.11 3.09
C SER A 36 6.22 -4.94 2.89
N LYS A 37 7.15 -5.07 1.94
CA LYS A 37 8.08 -3.99 1.57
C LYS A 37 7.35 -2.78 1.01
N ILE A 38 6.38 -2.99 0.12
CA ILE A 38 5.52 -1.90 -0.40
C ILE A 38 4.77 -1.23 0.76
N PHE A 39 4.14 -2.04 1.61
CA PHE A 39 3.40 -1.55 2.78
C PHE A 39 4.28 -0.64 3.65
N PHE A 40 5.45 -1.12 4.08
CA PHE A 40 6.32 -0.32 4.94
C PHE A 40 6.87 0.92 4.23
N SER A 41 7.19 0.85 2.93
CA SER A 41 7.62 2.02 2.15
C SER A 41 6.52 3.07 1.94
N LEU A 42 5.26 2.75 2.22
CA LEU A 42 4.12 3.68 2.22
C LEU A 42 3.68 4.11 3.63
N ARG A 43 4.39 3.69 4.69
CA ARG A 43 4.06 4.05 6.07
C ARG A 43 5.12 4.98 6.62
N LYS A 44 4.69 5.89 7.51
CA LYS A 44 5.60 6.73 8.30
C LYS A 44 6.65 5.84 8.97
N LYS A 45 7.91 6.30 9.03
CA LYS A 45 8.99 5.55 9.67
C LYS A 45 8.64 5.12 11.10
N THR A 46 7.96 5.99 11.84
CA THR A 46 7.46 5.69 13.21
C THR A 46 6.57 4.45 13.26
N MET A 47 5.70 4.26 12.27
CA MET A 47 4.84 3.07 12.20
C MET A 47 5.65 1.80 11.95
N PHE A 48 6.69 1.87 11.10
CA PHE A 48 7.63 0.76 10.92
C PHE A 48 8.37 0.45 12.23
N ASP A 49 8.86 1.47 12.92
CA ASP A 49 9.59 1.32 14.18
C ASP A 49 8.70 0.68 15.26
N LEU A 50 7.46 1.16 15.42
CA LEU A 50 6.47 0.58 16.35
C LEU A 50 6.17 -0.88 16.02
N HIS A 51 5.95 -1.20 14.75
CA HIS A 51 5.71 -2.58 14.30
C HIS A 51 6.88 -3.52 14.66
N ASN A 52 8.10 -2.98 14.66
CA ASN A 52 9.32 -3.74 14.98
C ASN A 52 9.77 -3.59 16.45
N ASN A 53 8.91 -3.08 17.35
CA ASN A 53 9.19 -2.85 18.77
C ASN A 53 10.45 -1.98 19.01
N LEU A 54 10.69 -1.00 18.15
CA LEU A 54 11.76 -0.01 18.29
C LEU A 54 11.21 1.24 18.99
N GLU A 55 12.05 1.90 19.81
CA GLU A 55 11.67 3.14 20.48
C GLU A 55 11.44 4.27 19.46
N THR A 56 10.38 5.07 19.67
CA THR A 56 10.07 6.23 18.82
C THR A 56 9.71 7.44 19.69
N LEU A 57 10.21 8.62 19.31
CA LEU A 57 9.96 9.90 19.99
C LEU A 57 9.08 10.85 19.18
N SER A 58 8.56 10.41 18.03
CA SER A 58 7.89 11.27 17.07
C SER A 58 6.39 10.99 17.05
N ASP A 59 5.58 12.04 17.06
CA ASP A 59 4.12 11.92 17.04
C ASP A 59 3.66 11.40 15.66
N PRO A 60 3.00 10.23 15.59
CA PRO A 60 2.48 9.71 14.33
C PRO A 60 1.39 10.58 13.69
N SER A 61 0.84 11.60 14.37
CA SER A 61 -0.08 12.56 13.74
C SER A 61 0.61 13.52 12.76
N ASP A 62 1.88 13.85 12.98
CA ASP A 62 2.59 14.85 12.17
C ASP A 62 2.92 14.35 10.76
N ASP A 63 3.06 15.27 9.81
CA ASP A 63 3.64 14.98 8.50
C ASP A 63 5.07 14.44 8.67
N LEU A 64 5.26 13.17 8.35
CA LEU A 64 6.53 12.47 8.63
C LEU A 64 7.03 11.70 7.42
N PRO A 65 8.36 11.51 7.32
CA PRO A 65 8.93 10.70 6.26
C PRO A 65 8.45 9.26 6.36
N ALA A 66 8.16 8.66 5.21
CA ALA A 66 7.97 7.24 5.05
C ALA A 66 9.24 6.47 5.41
N TYR A 67 9.10 5.19 5.75
CA TYR A 67 10.26 4.31 5.88
C TYR A 67 11.00 4.19 4.54
N PHE A 68 12.26 4.63 4.54
CA PHE A 68 13.11 4.65 3.33
C PHE A 68 14.16 3.56 3.39
N ASN A 69 14.04 2.59 2.49
CA ASN A 69 15.02 1.54 2.29
C ASN A 69 15.18 1.28 0.78
N ILE A 70 16.38 1.50 0.26
CA ILE A 70 16.68 1.42 -1.18
C ILE A 70 16.31 0.05 -1.75
N SER A 71 16.68 -1.03 -1.05
CA SER A 71 16.36 -2.39 -1.50
C SER A 71 14.86 -2.64 -1.52
N TYR A 72 14.11 -2.13 -0.55
CA TYR A 72 12.65 -2.30 -0.51
C TYR A 72 11.98 -1.59 -1.69
N LEU A 73 12.40 -0.35 -1.97
CA LEU A 73 11.86 0.42 -3.10
C LEU A 73 12.21 -0.24 -4.45
N GLN A 74 13.44 -0.73 -4.62
CA GLN A 74 13.86 -1.43 -5.85
C GLN A 74 13.07 -2.73 -6.06
N ASP A 75 12.90 -3.54 -5.02
CA ASP A 75 12.11 -4.77 -5.06
C ASP A 75 10.64 -4.47 -5.37
N ALA A 76 10.07 -3.45 -4.74
CA ALA A 76 8.71 -2.99 -4.97
C ALA A 76 8.49 -2.56 -6.43
N ILE A 77 9.36 -1.72 -6.99
CA ILE A 77 9.26 -1.26 -8.38
C ILE A 77 9.36 -2.44 -9.36
N SER A 78 10.29 -3.36 -9.11
CA SER A 78 10.47 -4.56 -9.94
C SER A 78 9.21 -5.43 -9.90
N PHE A 79 8.67 -5.69 -8.72
CA PHE A 79 7.45 -6.47 -8.53
C PHE A 79 6.23 -5.81 -9.17
N ILE A 80 6.05 -4.50 -9.02
CA ILE A 80 4.94 -3.77 -9.63
C ILE A 80 4.93 -3.98 -11.15
N ASN A 81 6.09 -3.84 -11.79
CA ASN A 81 6.22 -3.96 -13.25
C ASN A 81 6.12 -5.41 -13.75
N SER A 82 6.74 -6.35 -13.05
CA SER A 82 6.94 -7.71 -13.57
C SER A 82 5.88 -8.72 -13.13
N GLN A 83 5.17 -8.45 -12.02
CA GLN A 83 4.24 -9.41 -11.43
C GLN A 83 2.88 -8.80 -11.13
N LEU A 84 2.81 -7.72 -10.37
CA LEU A 84 1.55 -7.18 -9.86
C LEU A 84 0.63 -6.65 -10.96
N ILE A 85 1.10 -5.70 -11.78
CA ILE A 85 0.31 -5.16 -12.90
C ILE A 85 -0.02 -6.25 -13.93
N PRO A 86 0.94 -7.08 -14.38
CA PRO A 86 0.63 -8.18 -15.29
C PRO A 86 -0.42 -9.16 -14.74
N ALA A 87 -0.36 -9.49 -13.44
CA ALA A 87 -1.36 -10.34 -12.81
C ALA A 87 -2.75 -9.70 -12.88
N MET A 88 -2.89 -8.43 -12.48
CA MET A 88 -4.18 -7.71 -12.57
C MET A 88 -4.69 -7.59 -14.01
N GLN A 89 -3.82 -7.40 -15.00
CA GLN A 89 -4.19 -7.34 -16.41
C GLN A 89 -4.65 -8.69 -16.98
N SER A 90 -4.23 -9.79 -16.37
CA SER A 90 -4.61 -11.15 -16.77
C SER A 90 -5.91 -11.65 -16.13
N GLU A 91 -6.45 -10.92 -15.14
CA GLU A 91 -7.70 -11.28 -14.49
C GLU A 91 -8.87 -11.15 -15.47
N THR A 92 -9.73 -12.18 -15.48
CA THR A 92 -10.94 -12.22 -16.31
C THR A 92 -12.19 -11.75 -15.58
N LEU A 93 -12.10 -11.61 -14.25
CA LEU A 93 -13.14 -11.15 -13.35
C LEU A 93 -12.72 -9.81 -12.75
N ASP A 94 -13.67 -9.00 -12.32
CA ASP A 94 -13.38 -7.87 -11.44
C ASP A 94 -12.95 -8.36 -10.05
N ILE A 95 -12.42 -7.46 -9.21
CA ILE A 95 -11.85 -7.85 -7.92
C ILE A 95 -12.93 -8.37 -6.97
N TRP A 96 -14.17 -7.88 -7.04
CA TRP A 96 -15.24 -8.37 -6.20
C TRP A 96 -15.58 -9.80 -6.60
N GLN A 97 -15.82 -10.05 -7.89
CA GLN A 97 -16.14 -11.37 -8.42
C GLN A 97 -15.04 -12.39 -8.14
N LYS A 98 -13.77 -12.01 -8.29
CA LYS A 98 -12.62 -12.88 -7.98
C LYS A 98 -12.67 -13.43 -6.56
N TYR A 99 -13.12 -12.61 -5.61
CA TYR A 99 -13.17 -12.96 -4.20
C TYR A 99 -14.57 -13.37 -3.71
N GLY A 100 -15.53 -13.64 -4.60
CA GLY A 100 -16.86 -14.11 -4.24
C GLY A 100 -17.85 -13.00 -3.84
N GLY A 101 -17.66 -11.80 -4.37
CA GLY A 101 -18.44 -10.59 -4.08
C GLY A 101 -17.80 -9.68 -3.04
N PHE A 102 -18.25 -8.42 -2.97
CA PHE A 102 -17.69 -7.41 -2.08
C PHE A 102 -17.69 -7.82 -0.60
N SER A 103 -18.78 -8.39 -0.09
CA SER A 103 -18.87 -8.83 1.31
C SER A 103 -17.82 -9.89 1.66
N SER A 104 -17.53 -10.79 0.70
CA SER A 104 -16.51 -11.83 0.88
C SER A 104 -15.09 -11.23 0.81
N LEU A 105 -14.83 -10.32 -0.14
CA LEU A 105 -13.57 -9.57 -0.21
C LEU A 105 -13.29 -8.83 1.11
N LYS A 106 -14.28 -8.04 1.59
CA LYS A 106 -14.20 -7.31 2.86
C LYS A 106 -13.93 -8.24 4.03
N SER A 107 -14.63 -9.37 4.11
CA SER A 107 -14.41 -10.36 5.17
C SER A 107 -13.00 -10.98 5.12
N GLN A 108 -12.44 -11.22 3.93
CA GLN A 108 -11.11 -11.80 3.78
C GLN A 108 -10.02 -10.79 4.16
N ILE A 109 -10.15 -9.53 3.75
CA ILE A 109 -9.22 -8.46 4.11
C ILE A 109 -9.25 -8.19 5.63
N ASN A 110 -10.44 -8.16 6.22
CA ASN A 110 -10.61 -7.84 7.65
C ASN A 110 -10.25 -9.02 8.59
N ASN A 111 -9.93 -10.21 8.03
CA ASN A 111 -9.62 -11.42 8.80
C ASN A 111 -8.19 -11.91 8.54
N ASN A 112 -7.23 -10.99 8.54
CA ASN A 112 -5.81 -11.33 8.45
C ASN A 112 -5.27 -11.84 9.80
N LEU A 113 -4.21 -12.66 9.73
CA LEU A 113 -3.57 -13.28 10.90
C LEU A 113 -3.01 -12.22 11.85
N SER A 114 -3.25 -12.40 13.16
CA SER A 114 -2.62 -11.61 14.21
C SER A 114 -1.09 -11.74 14.16
N ASN A 115 -0.37 -10.63 14.32
CA ASN A 115 1.10 -10.51 14.30
C ASN A 115 1.77 -10.56 12.90
N ASP A 116 1.02 -10.29 11.83
CA ASP A 116 1.55 -10.04 10.50
C ASP A 116 1.31 -8.57 10.10
N TRP A 117 2.13 -8.00 9.20
CA TRP A 117 1.94 -6.63 8.68
C TRP A 117 0.54 -6.45 8.08
N SER A 118 -0.01 -7.53 7.51
CA SER A 118 -1.33 -7.53 6.90
C SER A 118 -2.49 -7.41 7.90
N SER A 119 -2.23 -7.51 9.22
CA SER A 119 -3.23 -7.25 10.26
C SER A 119 -3.67 -5.79 10.33
N GLU A 120 -2.91 -4.86 9.73
CA GLU A 120 -3.27 -3.45 9.58
C GLU A 120 -4.19 -3.18 8.37
N LEU A 121 -4.41 -4.16 7.49
CA LEU A 121 -5.29 -3.99 6.32
C LEU A 121 -6.76 -4.13 6.73
N TYR A 122 -7.59 -3.19 6.29
CA TYR A 122 -8.99 -3.16 6.68
C TYR A 122 -9.86 -2.38 5.69
N ILE A 123 -11.11 -2.81 5.55
CA ILE A 123 -12.19 -2.11 4.83
C ILE A 123 -13.32 -1.85 5.83
N GLN A 124 -13.61 -0.57 6.10
CA GLN A 124 -14.74 -0.16 6.92
C GLN A 124 -15.97 0.07 6.07
N SER A 125 -15.78 0.69 4.91
CA SER A 125 -16.84 1.21 4.06
C SER A 125 -17.66 0.09 3.43
N ASP A 126 -18.84 0.44 2.94
CA ASP A 126 -19.72 -0.50 2.21
C ASP A 126 -19.42 -0.57 0.72
N TYR A 127 -18.30 0.05 0.31
CA TYR A 127 -17.84 0.08 -1.07
C TYR A 127 -16.34 0.34 -1.15
N VAL A 128 -15.69 -0.36 -2.08
CA VAL A 128 -14.38 -0.04 -2.68
C VAL A 128 -14.47 -0.30 -4.19
N PRO A 129 -13.69 0.36 -5.05
CA PRO A 129 -13.77 0.15 -6.49
C PRO A 129 -13.60 -1.33 -6.89
N GLU A 130 -14.38 -1.81 -7.87
CA GLU A 130 -14.32 -3.22 -8.29
C GLU A 130 -13.28 -3.47 -9.41
N SER A 131 -12.92 -2.42 -10.15
CA SER A 131 -12.12 -2.54 -11.36
C SER A 131 -10.63 -2.74 -11.07
N PHE A 132 -10.03 -3.79 -11.64
CA PHE A 132 -8.57 -3.95 -11.65
C PHE A 132 -7.85 -2.77 -12.31
N GLN A 133 -8.46 -2.09 -13.29
CA GLN A 133 -7.86 -0.92 -13.91
C GLN A 133 -7.66 0.23 -12.92
N TYR A 134 -8.57 0.38 -11.95
CA TYR A 134 -8.43 1.37 -10.88
C TYR A 134 -7.19 1.07 -10.01
N TYR A 135 -7.02 -0.19 -9.59
CA TYR A 135 -5.86 -0.60 -8.79
C TYR A 135 -4.54 -0.62 -9.57
N ILE A 136 -4.59 -0.86 -10.89
CA ILE A 136 -3.43 -0.68 -11.78
C ILE A 136 -2.97 0.79 -11.79
N ASN A 137 -3.91 1.75 -11.78
CA ASN A 137 -3.54 3.16 -11.72
C ASN A 137 -2.85 3.49 -10.39
N ILE A 138 -3.41 3.04 -9.25
CA ILE A 138 -2.78 3.20 -7.93
C ILE A 138 -1.37 2.57 -7.92
N ALA A 139 -1.22 1.34 -8.42
CA ALA A 139 0.08 0.67 -8.48
C ALA A 139 1.10 1.46 -9.32
N ASN A 140 0.67 2.09 -10.42
CA ASN A 140 1.53 2.95 -11.23
C ASN A 140 1.92 4.24 -10.50
N GLU A 141 1.00 4.87 -9.77
CA GLU A 141 1.32 6.06 -8.97
C GLU A 141 2.31 5.75 -7.84
N ILE A 142 2.10 4.64 -7.11
CA ILE A 142 3.05 4.15 -6.09
C ILE A 142 4.43 3.91 -6.72
N LYS A 143 4.48 3.26 -7.87
CA LYS A 143 5.74 3.04 -8.61
C LYS A 143 6.42 4.36 -8.94
N THR A 144 5.69 5.35 -9.45
CA THR A 144 6.23 6.68 -9.78
C THR A 144 6.79 7.38 -8.53
N LEU A 145 6.07 7.34 -7.41
CA LEU A 145 6.53 7.87 -6.12
C LEU A 145 7.84 7.19 -5.67
N PHE A 146 7.90 5.85 -5.72
CA PHE A 146 9.09 5.10 -5.34
C PHE A 146 10.28 5.36 -6.26
N GLN A 147 10.07 5.46 -7.57
CA GLN A 147 11.10 5.81 -8.54
C GLN A 147 11.66 7.21 -8.27
N LYS A 148 10.78 8.18 -7.96
CA LYS A 148 11.18 9.54 -7.61
C LYS A 148 11.99 9.54 -6.31
N SER A 149 11.51 8.83 -5.28
CA SER A 149 12.19 8.68 -3.98
C SER A 149 13.59 8.09 -4.12
N LEU A 150 13.74 7.04 -4.94
CA LEU A 150 15.05 6.48 -5.26
C LEU A 150 15.95 7.46 -6.01
N SER A 151 15.42 8.14 -7.02
CA SER A 151 16.20 9.06 -7.86
C SER A 151 16.79 10.24 -7.07
N LEU A 152 16.05 10.70 -6.05
CA LEU A 152 16.43 11.81 -5.18
C LEU A 152 17.12 11.35 -3.89
N ASN A 153 17.18 10.04 -3.67
CA ASN A 153 17.64 9.45 -2.41
C ASN A 153 16.98 10.09 -1.18
N THR A 154 15.66 10.29 -1.24
CA THR A 154 14.88 11.04 -0.24
C THR A 154 13.55 10.33 0.04
N PRO A 155 13.11 10.17 1.31
CA PRO A 155 11.81 9.57 1.64
C PRO A 155 10.63 10.38 1.08
N LEU A 156 9.50 9.69 0.86
CA LEU A 156 8.21 10.34 0.71
C LEU A 156 7.80 11.00 2.03
N ILE A 157 7.11 12.13 1.99
CA ILE A 157 6.37 12.65 3.15
C ILE A 157 4.97 12.04 3.14
N VAL A 158 4.53 11.55 4.30
CA VAL A 158 3.22 10.93 4.49
C VAL A 158 2.38 11.79 5.43
N SER A 159 1.20 12.18 4.97
CA SER A 159 0.19 12.91 5.75
C SER A 159 -1.09 12.08 5.82
N TYR A 160 -1.70 12.02 7.01
CA TYR A 160 -3.05 11.45 7.18
C TYR A 160 -4.04 12.62 7.20
N LEU A 161 -5.05 12.56 6.34
CA LEU A 161 -6.08 13.59 6.23
C LEU A 161 -7.36 13.11 6.93
N ASP A 162 -7.97 13.99 7.70
CA ASP A 162 -9.24 13.78 8.43
C ASP A 162 -10.48 14.02 7.55
#